data_AF-A0A920HQT7-F1
#
_entry.id   AF-A0A920HQT7-F1
#
_cell.length_a   1.000
_cell.length_b   1.000
_cell.length_c   1.000
_cell.angle_alpha   90.00
_cell.angle_beta   90.00
_cell.angle_gamma   90.00
#
_symmetry.space_group_name_H-M   'P 1'
#
loop_
_entity.id
_entity.type
_entity.pdbx_description
1 polymer ?
#
loop_
_entity_poly.entity_id
_entity_poly.type
_entity_poly.pdbx_seq_one_letter_code
_entity_poly.pdbx_strand_id
1 'polypeptide(L)' 'MYFGAVDFASAPDMRYCTEDAFFCIQKINIGMTADVGIFPRLPYLLPMGLVKELAFTGRRIFSKEPNECGLVNNVFSNP' A
#
# COMPACT_ATOMS: atom_id res chain seq x y z
N MET A 1 1.58 -11.33 1.83
CA MET A 1 2.57 -10.79 2.78
C MET A 1 1.82 -9.97 3.84
N TYR A 2 1.82 -10.38 5.12
CA TYR A 2 0.82 -9.94 6.11
C TYR A 2 1.19 -8.70 6.95
N PHE A 3 2.42 -8.20 6.87
CA PHE A 3 2.86 -6.98 7.56
C PHE A 3 3.82 -6.20 6.67
N GLY A 4 3.55 -4.91 6.46
CA GLY A 4 4.48 -4.00 5.79
C GLY A 4 4.47 -4.01 4.26
N ALA A 5 3.45 -4.54 3.58
CA ALA A 5 3.41 -4.52 2.12
C ALA A 5 3.42 -3.09 1.54
N VAL A 6 2.76 -2.12 2.17
CA VAL A 6 2.82 -0.70 1.77
C VAL A 6 4.17 -0.07 2.16
N ASP A 7 4.70 -0.40 3.35
CA ASP A 7 6.03 0.04 3.79
C ASP A 7 7.13 -0.38 2.80
N PHE A 8 7.16 -1.68 2.46
CA PHE A 8 8.14 -2.25 1.52
C PHE A 8 7.84 -1.90 0.07
N ALA A 9 6.57 -1.76 -0.34
CA ALA A 9 6.25 -1.31 -1.69
C ALA A 9 6.68 0.15 -1.89
N SER A 10 6.70 1.01 -0.87
CA SER A 10 7.11 2.41 -1.06
C SER A 10 8.62 2.62 -1.31
N ALA A 11 9.45 1.59 -1.11
CA ALA A 11 10.91 1.67 -1.25
C ALA A 11 11.44 1.42 -2.68
N PRO A 12 10.95 0.43 -3.45
CA PRO A 12 11.40 0.19 -4.81
C PRO A 12 10.77 1.15 -5.83
N ASP A 13 11.56 1.47 -6.86
CA ASP A 13 11.12 2.27 -8.02
C ASP A 13 10.08 1.54 -8.89
N MET A 14 10.15 0.20 -8.95
CA MET A 14 9.22 -0.66 -9.70
C MET A 14 8.46 -1.59 -8.77
N ARG A 15 7.13 -1.62 -8.91
CA ARG A 15 6.20 -2.32 -8.01
C ARG A 15 5.30 -3.23 -8.83
N TYR A 16 5.36 -4.52 -8.58
CA TYR A 16 4.53 -5.54 -9.25
C TYR A 16 3.83 -6.41 -8.21
N CYS A 17 2.61 -6.85 -8.49
CA CYS A 17 1.88 -7.73 -7.59
C CYS A 17 1.07 -8.79 -8.35
N THR A 18 0.66 -9.83 -7.65
CA THR A 18 -0.24 -10.86 -8.19
C THR A 18 -1.70 -10.44 -8.03
N GLU A 19 -2.62 -11.03 -8.81
CA GLU A 19 -4.05 -10.73 -8.71
C GLU A 19 -4.65 -10.96 -7.31
N ASP A 20 -4.13 -11.95 -6.58
CA ASP A 20 -4.52 -12.30 -5.21
C ASP A 20 -3.79 -11.48 -4.13
N ALA A 21 -2.88 -10.58 -4.53
CA ALA A 21 -2.17 -9.72 -3.60
C ALA A 21 -3.09 -8.65 -3.02
N PHE A 22 -2.91 -8.40 -1.72
CA PHE A 22 -3.54 -7.31 -1.00
C PHE A 22 -2.51 -6.46 -0.26
N PHE A 23 -2.81 -5.17 -0.13
CA PHE A 23 -2.02 -4.19 0.60
C PHE A 23 -2.87 -3.58 1.71
N CYS A 24 -2.23 -3.20 2.81
CA CYS A 24 -2.93 -2.64 3.96
C CYS A 24 -1.95 -1.88 4.85
N ILE A 25 -2.39 -0.72 5.37
CA ILE A 25 -1.67 0.01 6.42
C ILE A 25 -2.14 -0.57 7.76
N GLN A 26 -1.46 -1.62 8.25
CA GLN A 26 -1.87 -2.34 9.48
C GLN A 26 -1.40 -1.66 10.78
N LYS A 27 -0.60 -0.58 10.73
CA LYS A 27 -0.05 0.08 11.92
C LYS A 27 -1.15 0.59 12.87
N ILE A 28 -2.28 1.06 12.32
CA ILE A 28 -3.53 1.42 13.05
C ILE A 28 -4.07 0.23 13.86
N ASN A 29 -4.14 -0.97 13.28
CA ASN A 29 -4.73 -2.15 13.94
C ASN A 29 -3.91 -2.67 15.13
N ILE A 30 -2.62 -2.29 15.22
CA ILE A 30 -1.75 -2.64 16.34
C ILE A 30 -1.54 -1.47 17.31
N GLY A 31 -2.32 -0.39 17.18
CA GLY A 31 -2.22 0.78 18.06
C GLY A 31 -0.95 1.61 17.87
N MET A 32 -0.24 1.43 16.75
CA MET A 32 0.96 2.20 16.42
C MET A 32 0.61 3.31 15.43
N THR A 33 0.99 4.54 15.77
CA THR A 33 1.04 5.61 14.76
C THR A 33 1.98 5.16 13.66
N ALA A 34 1.59 5.34 12.40
CA ALA A 34 2.45 5.00 11.27
C ALA A 34 3.67 5.93 11.22
N ASP A 35 4.69 5.63 12.02
CA ASP A 35 5.93 6.38 12.13
C ASP A 35 7.07 5.64 11.41
N VAL A 36 7.98 6.48 10.90
CA VAL A 36 9.25 6.30 10.21
C VAL A 36 9.15 5.59 8.84
N GLY A 37 8.92 6.39 7.80
CA GLY A 37 9.20 6.02 6.40
C GLY A 37 8.00 6.03 5.45
N ILE A 38 6.79 5.70 5.91
CA ILE A 38 5.58 5.63 5.06
C ILE A 38 5.09 7.04 4.69
N PHE A 39 4.81 7.89 5.70
CA PHE A 39 4.20 9.19 5.48
C PHE A 39 5.01 10.19 4.67
N PRO A 40 6.36 10.22 4.68
CA PRO A 40 7.08 11.12 3.80
C PRO A 40 7.17 10.62 2.36
N ARG A 41 7.00 9.33 2.05
CA ARG A 41 7.12 8.79 0.68
C ARG A 41 5.78 8.51 0.00
N LEU A 42 4.82 8.00 0.75
CA LEU A 42 3.52 7.60 0.22
C LEU A 42 2.71 8.75 -0.40
N PRO A 43 2.75 10.00 0.11
CA PRO A 43 2.12 11.16 -0.54
C PRO A 43 2.67 11.50 -1.92
N TYR A 44 3.92 11.11 -2.23
CA TYR A 44 4.49 11.29 -3.57
C TYR A 44 4.07 10.19 -4.54
N LEU A 45 3.61 9.05 -4.02
CA LEU A 45 3.20 7.89 -4.81
C LEU A 45 1.69 7.80 -4.98
N LEU A 46 0.92 8.27 -3.99
CA LEU A 46 -0.52 8.14 -3.92
C LEU A 46 -1.19 9.47 -3.58
N PRO A 47 -2.43 9.69 -4.06
CA PRO A 47 -3.24 10.83 -3.66
C PRO A 47 -3.38 10.90 -2.13
N MET A 48 -3.15 12.09 -1.57
CA MET A 48 -3.20 12.32 -0.13
C MET A 48 -4.53 11.93 0.52
N GLY A 49 -5.65 12.05 -0.21
CA GLY A 49 -6.97 11.61 0.27
C GLY A 49 -7.00 10.10 0.52
N LEU A 50 -6.51 9.32 -0.45
CA LEU A 50 -6.43 7.86 -0.35
C LEU A 50 -5.46 7.44 0.76
N VAL A 51 -4.31 8.10 0.88
CA VAL A 51 -3.34 7.82 1.95
C VAL A 51 -3.98 8.00 3.34
N LYS A 52 -4.70 9.10 3.55
CA LYS A 52 -5.40 9.36 4.82
C LYS A 52 -6.50 8.33 5.06
N GLU A 53 -7.30 8.02 4.04
CA GLU A 53 -8.36 7.01 4.15
C GLU A 53 -7.79 5.65 4.56
N LEU A 54 -6.76 5.16 3.87
CA LEU A 54 -6.12 3.88 4.19
C LEU A 54 -5.45 3.89 5.56
N ALA A 55 -4.86 5.02 5.97
CA ALA A 55 -4.22 5.17 7.26
C ALA A 55 -5.24 5.21 8.42
N PHE A 56 -6.41 5.79 8.23
CA PHE A 56 -7.45 5.87 9.27
C PHE A 56 -8.38 4.66 9.31
N THR A 57 -8.64 4.01 8.17
CA THR A 57 -9.55 2.86 8.10
C THR A 57 -8.83 1.53 8.30
N GLY A 58 -7.53 1.46 7.98
CA GLY A 58 -6.80 0.19 7.99
C GLY A 58 -7.40 -0.85 7.03
N ARG A 59 -8.16 -0.43 6.02
CA ARG A 59 -8.79 -1.36 5.08
C ARG A 59 -7.76 -2.02 4.16
N ARG A 60 -8.09 -3.21 3.68
CA ARG A 60 -7.32 -3.92 2.65
C ARG A 60 -7.70 -3.39 1.28
N ILE A 61 -6.69 -3.17 0.44
CA ILE A 61 -6.85 -2.91 -1.00
C ILE A 61 -6.30 -4.10 -1.78
N PHE A 62 -7.00 -4.50 -2.82
CA PHE A 62 -6.65 -5.66 -3.66
C PHE A 62 -6.12 -5.20 -5.00
N SER A 63 -5.16 -5.94 -5.56
CA SER A 63 -4.42 -5.75 -6.83
C SER A 63 -4.95 -4.71 -7.85
N LYS A 64 -6.24 -4.70 -8.16
CA LYS A 64 -6.90 -3.71 -9.03
C LYS A 64 -6.75 -2.26 -8.56
N GLU A 65 -7.11 -1.97 -7.32
CA GLU A 65 -7.10 -0.60 -6.79
C GLU A 65 -5.67 -0.02 -6.68
N PRO A 66 -4.67 -0.75 -6.16
CA PRO A 66 -3.24 -0.39 -6.24
C PRO A 66 -2.75 -0.07 -7.66
N ASN A 67 -3.25 -0.75 -8.70
CA ASN A 67 -2.88 -0.49 -10.09
C ASN A 67 -3.49 0.84 -10.55
N GLU A 68 -4.79 1.04 -10.30
CA GLU A 68 -5.51 2.26 -10.67
C GLU A 68 -4.98 3.52 -9.97
N CYS A 69 -4.54 3.41 -8.72
CA CYS A 69 -4.01 4.55 -7.97
C CYS A 69 -2.50 4.80 -8.16
N GLY A 70 -1.80 3.95 -8.93
CA GLY A 70 -0.36 4.11 -9.22
C GLY A 70 0.58 3.53 -8.15
N LEU A 71 0.04 2.78 -7.19
CA LEU A 71 0.85 2.06 -6.19
C LEU A 71 1.64 0.92 -6.83
N VAL A 72 1.11 0.24 -7.85
CA VAL A 72 1.80 -0.83 -8.59
C VAL A 72 1.78 -0.52 -10.09
N ASN A 73 2.87 -0.84 -10.76
CA ASN A 73 3.06 -0.63 -12.19
C ASN A 73 2.32 -1.66 -13.03
N ASN A 74 2.24 -2.93 -12.57
CA ASN A 74 1.51 -3.99 -13.25
C ASN A 74 1.07 -5.08 -12.27
N VAL A 75 -0.02 -5.75 -12.64
CA VAL A 75 -0.57 -6.91 -11.95
C VAL A 75 -0.35 -8.13 -12.84
N PHE A 76 0.09 -9.24 -12.25
CA PHE A 76 0.30 -10.50 -12.96
C PHE A 76 -0.62 -11.58 -12.39
N SER A 77 -1.14 -12.45 -13.26
CA SER A 77 -1.86 -13.64 -12.81
C SER A 77 -0.87 -14.65 -12.19
N ASN A 78 -1.25 -15.27 -11.08
CA ASN A 78 -0.47 -16.37 -10.50
C ASN A 78 -0.61 -17.62 -11.41
N PRO A 79 0.47 -18.40 -11.64
CA PRO A 79 0.39 -19.67 -12.35
C PRO A 79 -0.37 -20.75 -11.55
#